data_AF-A0A662QZF7-F1
#
_entry.id   AF-A0A662QZF7-F1
#
_cell.length_a   1.000
_cell.length_b   1.000
_cell.length_c   1.000
_cell.angle_alpha   90.00
_cell.angle_beta   90.00
_cell.angle_gamma   90.00
#
_symmetry.space_group_name_H-M   'P 1'
#
loop_
_entity.id
_entity.type
_entity.pdbx_description
1 polymer ?
#
loop_
_entity_poly.entity_id
_entity_poly.type
_entity_poly.pdbx_seq_one_letter_code
_entity_poly.pdbx_strand_id
1 'polypeptide(L)'
;YPCNKYPIWAWYHPKPDLRRSGHLPRDTTGVRVEFLVDSDRVLLSDFEAWHAVLNCWYLSLSEEEGENWDERSERAGIKGGWENWPPPSPFKEEILKSWERIFDPELLNKHPEWIGGETIQACIEKIYVNEVINITYFKAR
;
A
#
# COMPACT_ATOMS: atom_id res chain seq x y z
N TYR A 1 11.37 14.82 23.27
CA TYR A 1 11.12 14.24 21.93
C TYR A 1 10.67 15.37 21.03
N PRO A 2 11.45 15.73 19.98
CA PRO A 2 10.92 15.50 18.62
C PRO A 2 12.01 15.35 17.51
N CYS A 3 11.94 14.30 16.70
CA CYS A 3 12.44 14.33 15.32
C CYS A 3 11.46 13.53 14.45
N ASN A 4 11.25 13.97 13.21
CA ASN A 4 10.42 13.31 12.20
C ASN A 4 10.74 11.81 12.13
N LYS A 5 9.92 10.98 12.78
CA LYS A 5 9.91 9.55 12.55
C LYS A 5 8.83 9.26 11.54
N TYR A 6 9.25 9.10 10.29
CA TYR A 6 8.40 8.49 9.28
C TYR A 6 8.24 6.99 9.60
N PRO A 7 7.09 6.39 9.29
CA PRO A 7 6.95 4.95 9.38
C PRO A 7 7.95 4.25 8.45
N ILE A 8 8.34 3.06 8.85
CA ILE A 8 9.11 2.12 8.05
C ILE A 8 8.12 1.26 7.28
N TRP A 9 8.28 1.24 5.96
CA TRP A 9 7.55 0.34 5.08
C TRP A 9 8.41 -0.88 4.77
N ALA A 10 7.83 -2.06 4.86
CA ALA A 10 8.50 -3.33 4.61
C ALA A 10 7.59 -4.29 3.85
N TRP A 11 8.18 -5.31 3.24
CA TRP A 11 7.44 -6.38 2.58
C TRP A 11 7.09 -7.47 3.58
N TYR A 12 5.79 -7.78 3.73
CA TYR A 12 5.32 -8.91 4.51
C TYR A 12 5.20 -10.16 3.63
N HIS A 13 4.58 -10.01 2.45
CA HIS A 13 4.42 -11.09 1.48
C HIS A 13 4.34 -10.53 0.05
N PRO A 14 4.91 -11.20 -0.97
CA PRO A 14 5.90 -12.26 -0.85
C PRO A 14 7.26 -11.71 -0.39
N LYS A 15 8.17 -12.60 0.00
CA LYS A 15 9.56 -12.23 0.30
C LYS A 15 10.22 -11.63 -0.95
N PRO A 16 10.81 -10.43 -0.89
CA PRO A 16 11.41 -9.79 -2.06
C PRO A 16 12.53 -10.61 -2.70
N ASP A 17 12.42 -10.85 -4.02
CA ASP A 17 13.48 -11.45 -4.83
C ASP A 17 14.52 -10.39 -5.20
N LEU A 18 15.71 -10.52 -4.60
CA LEU A 18 16.84 -9.60 -4.76
C LEU A 18 17.47 -9.61 -6.16
N ARG A 19 17.04 -10.54 -7.03
CA ARG A 19 17.47 -10.60 -8.44
C ARG A 19 16.62 -9.71 -9.34
N ARG A 20 15.49 -9.19 -8.87
CA ARG A 20 14.65 -8.24 -9.61
C ARG A 20 15.26 -6.84 -9.57
N SER A 21 14.95 -6.04 -10.60
CA SER A 21 15.25 -4.60 -10.63
C SER A 21 14.26 -3.83 -9.76
N GLY A 22 14.57 -2.56 -9.47
CA GLY A 22 13.66 -1.64 -8.77
C GLY A 22 13.90 -1.53 -7.26
N HIS A 23 14.73 -2.40 -6.66
CA HIS A 23 15.08 -2.30 -5.24
C HIS A 23 16.03 -1.14 -4.95
N LEU A 24 17.03 -0.96 -5.82
CA LEU A 24 18.10 0.04 -5.72
C LEU A 24 18.64 0.35 -7.13
N PRO A 25 19.40 1.45 -7.33
CA PRO A 25 20.05 1.72 -8.60
C PRO A 25 20.96 0.56 -9.04
N ARG A 26 20.99 0.28 -10.35
CA ARG A 26 21.78 -0.80 -10.94
C ARG A 26 23.24 -0.77 -10.45
N ASP A 27 23.80 -1.95 -10.20
CA ASP A 27 25.19 -2.18 -9.77
C ASP A 27 25.57 -1.66 -8.37
N THR A 28 24.63 -1.13 -7.60
CA THR A 28 24.86 -0.72 -6.21
C THR A 28 24.81 -1.91 -5.25
N THR A 29 25.54 -1.81 -4.13
CA THR A 29 25.45 -2.80 -3.05
C THR A 29 24.31 -2.44 -2.12
N GLY A 30 23.46 -3.42 -1.83
CA GLY A 30 22.30 -3.29 -0.96
C GLY A 30 22.28 -4.31 0.15
N VAL A 31 21.41 -4.07 1.12
CA VAL A 31 21.12 -4.99 2.21
C VAL A 31 19.63 -5.20 2.30
N ARG A 32 19.20 -6.47 2.40
CA ARG A 32 17.86 -6.84 2.87
C ARG A 32 17.95 -7.19 4.35
N VAL A 33 17.15 -6.50 5.15
CA VAL A 33 16.99 -6.78 6.58
C VAL A 33 15.72 -7.59 6.78
N GLU A 34 15.82 -8.73 7.44
CA GLU A 34 14.68 -9.52 7.89
C GLU A 34 14.56 -9.37 9.41
N PHE A 35 13.35 -9.13 9.91
CA PHE A 35 13.10 -8.85 11.31
C PHE A 35 11.81 -9.52 11.78
N LEU A 36 11.70 -9.75 13.09
CA LEU A 36 10.53 -10.27 13.76
C LEU A 36 10.04 -9.25 14.78
N VAL A 37 8.85 -8.71 14.55
CA VAL A 37 8.18 -7.72 15.40
C VAL A 37 6.85 -8.27 15.90
N ASP A 38 6.37 -7.74 17.02
CA ASP A 38 5.02 -8.04 17.49
C ASP A 38 3.97 -7.54 16.48
N SER A 39 2.95 -8.35 16.25
CA SER A 39 1.85 -8.05 15.33
C SER A 39 1.07 -6.80 15.72
N ASP A 40 1.01 -6.45 17.00
CA ASP A 40 0.32 -5.25 17.50
C ASP A 40 0.98 -3.92 17.03
N ARG A 41 2.24 -4.00 16.58
CA ARG A 41 3.04 -2.89 16.06
C ARG A 41 3.07 -2.82 14.54
N VAL A 42 2.34 -3.70 13.85
CA VAL A 42 2.33 -3.80 12.40
C VAL A 42 0.94 -3.50 11.86
N LEU A 43 0.87 -2.55 10.94
CA LEU A 43 -0.31 -2.39 10.08
C LEU A 43 -0.02 -3.04 8.73
N LEU A 44 -0.75 -4.10 8.40
CA LEU A 44 -0.65 -4.80 7.12
C LEU A 44 -1.67 -4.22 6.14
N SER A 45 -1.24 -3.92 4.91
CA SER A 45 -2.14 -3.56 3.83
C SER A 45 -1.71 -4.20 2.52
N ASP A 46 -2.63 -4.32 1.58
CA ASP A 46 -2.27 -4.63 0.21
C ASP A 46 -1.44 -3.48 -0.40
N PHE A 47 -0.39 -3.84 -1.14
CA PHE A 47 0.53 -2.90 -1.76
C PHE A 47 -0.06 -2.25 -3.01
N GLU A 48 -0.75 -3.02 -3.85
CA GLU A 48 -1.31 -2.50 -5.10
C GLU A 48 -2.51 -1.60 -4.83
N ALA A 49 -3.41 -2.02 -3.94
CA ALA A 49 -4.59 -1.27 -3.56
C ALA A 49 -4.24 0.05 -2.83
N TRP A 50 -3.07 0.13 -2.18
CA TRP A 50 -2.58 1.36 -1.55
C TRP A 50 -2.42 2.52 -2.55
N HIS A 51 -2.25 2.24 -3.86
CA HIS A 51 -2.23 3.29 -4.89
C HIS A 51 -3.51 4.12 -4.93
N ALA A 52 -4.68 3.55 -4.59
CA ALA A 52 -5.91 4.33 -4.52
C ALA A 52 -5.84 5.42 -3.44
N VAL A 53 -5.27 5.09 -2.27
CA VAL A 53 -5.03 6.05 -1.19
C VAL A 53 -4.04 7.12 -1.63
N LEU A 54 -2.94 6.72 -2.27
CA LEU A 54 -1.90 7.66 -2.74
C LEU A 54 -2.43 8.66 -3.78
N ASN A 55 -3.46 8.31 -4.54
CA ASN A 55 -3.99 9.15 -5.61
C ASN A 55 -5.34 9.81 -5.29
N CYS A 56 -5.85 9.67 -4.06
CA CYS A 56 -7.20 10.13 -3.69
C CYS A 56 -8.32 9.49 -4.53
N TRP A 57 -8.17 8.23 -4.93
CA TRP A 57 -9.13 7.51 -5.77
C TRP A 57 -10.09 6.66 -4.95
N TYR A 58 -11.28 6.45 -5.48
CA TYR A 58 -12.18 5.41 -5.00
C TYR A 58 -11.62 4.03 -5.36
N LEU A 59 -11.62 3.11 -4.40
CA LEU A 59 -11.10 1.75 -4.58
C LEU A 59 -12.26 0.78 -4.88
N SER A 60 -12.68 0.67 -6.15
CA SER A 60 -13.76 -0.25 -6.59
C SER A 60 -13.29 -1.71 -6.63
N LEU A 61 -14.14 -2.70 -6.33
CA LEU A 61 -13.78 -4.14 -6.39
C LEU A 61 -14.11 -4.79 -7.74
N SER A 62 -14.77 -4.07 -8.65
CA SER A 62 -15.08 -4.52 -10.00
C SER A 62 -15.11 -3.35 -10.97
N GLU A 63 -15.07 -3.68 -12.26
CA GLU A 63 -15.29 -2.74 -13.36
C GLU A 63 -16.65 -2.05 -13.24
N GLU A 64 -17.74 -2.80 -13.02
CA GLU A 64 -19.09 -2.25 -12.85
C GLU A 64 -19.17 -1.23 -11.70
N GLU A 65 -18.53 -1.51 -10.56
CA GLU A 65 -18.49 -0.57 -9.44
C GLU A 65 -17.66 0.68 -9.79
N GLY A 66 -16.56 0.51 -10.52
CA GLY A 66 -15.72 1.61 -11.00
C GLY A 66 -16.46 2.52 -11.99
N GLU A 67 -17.11 1.94 -12.99
CA GLU A 67 -17.92 2.66 -13.97
C GLU A 67 -19.05 3.43 -13.30
N ASN A 68 -19.77 2.81 -12.34
CA ASN A 68 -20.82 3.50 -11.60
C ASN A 68 -20.28 4.70 -10.80
N TRP A 69 -19.12 4.54 -10.17
CA TRP A 69 -18.46 5.61 -9.45
C TRP A 69 -18.07 6.76 -10.37
N ASP A 70 -17.47 6.45 -11.52
CA ASP A 70 -17.00 7.44 -12.50
C ASP A 70 -18.18 8.24 -13.07
N GLU A 71 -19.25 7.57 -13.49
CA GLU A 71 -20.46 8.25 -14.00
C GLU A 71 -21.08 9.21 -12.97
N ARG A 72 -21.16 8.77 -11.71
CA ARG A 72 -21.70 9.59 -10.61
C ARG A 72 -20.79 10.78 -10.32
N SER A 73 -19.49 10.55 -10.30
CA SER A 73 -18.46 11.54 -10.00
C SER A 73 -18.40 12.62 -11.09
N GLU A 74 -18.39 12.22 -12.36
CA GLU A 74 -18.41 13.13 -13.50
C GLU A 74 -19.66 14.00 -13.52
N ARG A 75 -20.84 13.39 -13.31
CA ARG A 75 -22.12 14.12 -13.27
C ARG A 75 -22.16 15.16 -12.15
N ALA A 76 -21.52 14.86 -11.03
CA ALA A 76 -21.42 15.78 -9.89
C ALA A 76 -20.23 16.75 -10.02
N GLY A 77 -19.43 16.67 -11.08
CA GLY A 77 -18.26 17.54 -11.30
C GLY A 77 -17.11 17.27 -10.33
N ILE A 78 -17.04 16.07 -9.76
CA ILE A 78 -15.98 15.65 -8.84
C ILE A 78 -14.71 15.41 -9.63
N LYS A 79 -13.61 15.99 -9.16
CA LYS A 79 -12.27 15.79 -9.73
C LYS A 79 -11.42 15.03 -8.73
N GLY A 80 -10.66 14.05 -9.21
CA GLY A 80 -9.70 13.29 -8.40
C GLY A 80 -8.44 14.10 -8.06
N GLY A 81 -7.54 13.48 -7.31
CA GLY A 81 -6.24 14.05 -6.97
C GLY A 81 -6.23 14.90 -5.70
N TRP A 82 -5.04 15.05 -5.12
CA TRP A 82 -4.82 15.79 -3.88
C TRP A 82 -5.14 17.28 -3.98
N GLU A 83 -5.05 17.86 -5.17
CA GLU A 83 -5.37 19.26 -5.42
C GLU A 83 -6.87 19.56 -5.28
N ASN A 84 -7.73 18.54 -5.40
CA ASN A 84 -9.18 18.64 -5.25
C ASN A 84 -9.68 17.97 -3.96
N TRP A 85 -8.76 17.50 -3.10
CA TRP A 85 -9.12 16.81 -1.87
C TRP A 85 -9.44 17.78 -0.72
N PRO A 86 -10.49 17.52 0.08
CA PRO A 86 -11.47 16.46 -0.07
C PRO A 86 -12.63 16.85 -1.01
N PRO A 87 -13.24 15.89 -1.72
CA PRO A 87 -14.49 16.14 -2.43
C PRO A 87 -15.65 16.39 -1.44
N PRO A 88 -16.77 16.98 -1.89
CA PRO A 88 -17.95 17.14 -1.05
C PRO A 88 -18.58 15.79 -0.67
N SER A 89 -19.29 15.78 0.45
CA SER A 89 -20.16 14.65 0.84
C SER A 89 -21.22 14.40 -0.24
N PRO A 90 -21.56 13.13 -0.56
CA PRO A 90 -21.12 11.89 0.11
C PRO A 90 -19.82 11.27 -0.45
N PHE A 91 -19.20 11.87 -1.47
CA PHE A 91 -18.09 11.25 -2.21
C PHE A 91 -16.86 11.03 -1.33
N LYS A 92 -16.55 11.96 -0.41
CA LYS A 92 -15.43 11.80 0.52
C LYS A 92 -15.61 10.57 1.39
N GLU A 93 -16.80 10.40 1.97
CA GLU A 93 -17.11 9.29 2.86
C GLU A 93 -17.09 7.96 2.11
N GLU A 94 -17.56 7.94 0.87
CA GLU A 94 -17.50 6.76 0.00
C GLU A 94 -16.05 6.38 -0.34
N ILE A 95 -15.19 7.35 -0.69
CA ILE A 95 -13.75 7.11 -0.94
C ILE A 95 -13.08 6.57 0.33
N LEU A 96 -13.23 7.24 1.47
CA LEU A 96 -12.62 6.81 2.72
C LEU A 96 -13.07 5.40 3.12
N LYS A 97 -14.36 5.09 2.95
CA LYS A 97 -14.90 3.76 3.22
C LYS A 97 -14.34 2.71 2.24
N SER A 98 -14.11 3.08 0.98
CA SER A 98 -13.47 2.19 0.02
C SER A 98 -12.02 1.85 0.40
N TRP A 99 -11.29 2.78 1.03
CA TRP A 99 -9.89 2.55 1.44
C TRP A 99 -9.75 1.52 2.55
N GLU A 100 -10.76 1.33 3.41
CA GLU A 100 -10.72 0.26 4.42
C GLU A 100 -10.50 -1.13 3.81
N ARG A 101 -10.86 -1.32 2.54
CA ARG A 101 -10.66 -2.58 1.79
C ARG A 101 -9.18 -2.95 1.64
N ILE A 102 -8.23 -1.99 1.71
CA ILE A 102 -6.79 -2.26 1.61
C ILE A 102 -6.27 -3.13 2.76
N PHE A 103 -6.99 -3.14 3.89
CA PHE A 103 -6.66 -3.92 5.08
C PHE A 103 -7.31 -5.31 5.07
N ASP A 104 -8.05 -5.66 4.02
CA ASP A 104 -8.70 -6.96 3.86
C ASP A 104 -8.14 -7.71 2.62
N PRO A 105 -6.97 -8.35 2.73
CA PRO A 105 -6.38 -9.12 1.63
C PRO A 105 -7.27 -10.28 1.15
N GLU A 106 -8.10 -10.87 2.02
CA GLU A 106 -8.98 -11.97 1.64
C GLU A 106 -10.11 -11.49 0.72
N LEU A 107 -10.62 -10.27 0.97
CA LEU A 107 -11.55 -9.61 0.07
C LEU A 107 -10.89 -9.33 -1.28
N LEU A 108 -9.72 -8.71 -1.30
CA LEU A 108 -9.03 -8.33 -2.55
C LEU A 108 -8.66 -9.55 -3.39
N ASN A 109 -8.21 -10.65 -2.76
CA ASN A 109 -7.91 -11.91 -3.43
C ASN A 109 -9.11 -12.57 -4.12
N LYS A 110 -10.35 -12.17 -3.82
CA LYS A 110 -11.55 -12.63 -4.55
C LYS A 110 -11.74 -11.88 -5.87
N HIS A 111 -11.00 -10.78 -6.07
CA HIS A 111 -11.06 -9.90 -7.23
C HIS A 111 -9.67 -9.67 -7.88
N PRO A 112 -8.84 -10.73 -8.07
CA PRO A 112 -7.43 -10.58 -8.43
C PRO A 112 -7.18 -9.99 -9.83
N GLU A 113 -8.16 -10.13 -10.73
CA GLU A 113 -8.14 -9.56 -12.08
C GLU A 113 -8.36 -8.04 -12.08
N TRP A 114 -8.80 -7.46 -10.96
CA TRP A 114 -9.19 -6.05 -10.84
C TRP A 114 -8.35 -5.28 -9.82
N ILE A 115 -8.13 -5.86 -8.63
CA ILE A 115 -7.25 -5.31 -7.59
C ILE A 115 -6.37 -6.44 -7.05
N GLY A 116 -5.22 -6.09 -6.46
CA GLY A 116 -4.27 -7.00 -5.82
C GLY A 116 -4.83 -7.96 -4.76
N GLY A 117 -4.02 -8.31 -3.77
CA GLY A 117 -4.34 -9.33 -2.76
C GLY A 117 -3.18 -10.29 -2.50
N GLU A 118 -2.21 -10.34 -3.43
CA GLU A 118 -1.04 -11.22 -3.31
C GLU A 118 0.19 -10.52 -2.71
N THR A 119 0.23 -9.18 -2.74
CA THR A 119 1.40 -8.42 -2.31
C THR A 119 1.04 -7.55 -1.11
N ILE A 120 1.50 -7.97 0.07
CA ILE A 120 1.21 -7.33 1.35
C ILE A 120 2.43 -6.58 1.85
N GLN A 121 2.22 -5.31 2.14
CA GLN A 121 3.19 -4.45 2.80
C GLN A 121 2.86 -4.30 4.29
N ALA A 122 3.90 -4.02 5.07
CA ALA A 122 3.84 -3.74 6.49
C ALA A 122 4.28 -2.31 6.74
N CYS A 123 3.50 -1.58 7.54
CA CYS A 123 3.83 -0.26 8.05
C CYS A 123 4.13 -0.37 9.55
N ILE A 124 5.32 0.09 9.96
CA ILE A 124 5.88 -0.14 11.30
C ILE A 124 6.52 1.15 11.80
N GLU A 125 6.32 1.52 13.05
CA GLU A 125 6.90 2.75 13.61
C GLU A 125 8.43 2.71 13.80
N LYS A 126 8.97 1.53 14.13
CA LYS A 126 10.37 1.32 14.49
C LYS A 126 10.72 -0.16 14.48
N ILE A 127 11.96 -0.46 14.08
CA ILE A 127 12.61 -1.77 14.23
C ILE A 127 13.76 -1.63 15.24
N TYR A 128 13.84 -2.52 16.22
CA TYR A 128 14.94 -2.61 17.18
C TYR A 128 16.01 -3.59 16.67
N VAL A 129 17.28 -3.38 17.05
CA VAL A 129 18.39 -4.21 16.57
C VAL A 129 18.22 -5.69 16.97
N ASN A 130 17.66 -5.96 18.14
CA ASN A 130 17.37 -7.32 18.61
C ASN A 130 16.21 -8.01 17.89
N GLU A 131 15.42 -7.26 17.11
CA GLU A 131 14.34 -7.80 16.26
C GLU A 131 14.87 -8.24 14.90
N VAL A 132 16.09 -7.83 14.52
CA VAL A 132 16.72 -8.24 13.26
C VAL A 132 17.18 -9.70 13.38
N ILE A 133 16.61 -10.55 12.53
CA ILE A 133 16.91 -11.99 12.51
C ILE A 133 17.83 -12.39 11.36
N ASN A 134 17.92 -11.60 10.30
CA ASN A 134 18.81 -11.87 9.18
C ASN A 134 19.20 -10.61 8.41
N ILE A 135 20.40 -10.65 7.82
CA ILE A 135 20.94 -9.59 6.96
C ILE A 135 21.50 -10.26 5.70
N THR A 136 20.95 -9.92 4.53
CA THR A 136 21.41 -10.45 3.24
C THR A 136 21.98 -9.32 2.39
N TYR A 137 23.28 -9.40 2.07
CA TYR A 137 23.93 -8.49 1.13
C TYR A 137 23.66 -8.92 -0.31
N PHE A 138 23.42 -7.96 -1.19
CA PHE A 138 23.20 -8.23 -2.62
C PHE A 138 23.73 -7.09 -3.49
N LYS A 139 23.90 -7.37 -4.78
CA LYS A 139 24.20 -6.36 -5.80
C LYS A 139 22.96 -6.14 -6.67
N ALA A 140 22.50 -4.91 -6.74
CA ALA A 140 21.28 -4.53 -7.45
C ALA A 140 21.41 -4.74 -8.97
N ARG A 141 20.34 -5.22 -9.58
CA ARG A 141 20.27 -5.57 -11.01
C ARG A 141 19.65 -4.49 -11.86
#